data_AF-A0A963EI25-F1
#
_entry.id   AF-A0A963EI25-F1
#
_cell.length_a   1.000
_cell.length_b   1.000
_cell.length_c   1.000
_cell.angle_alpha   90.00
_cell.angle_beta   90.00
_cell.angle_gamma   90.00
#
_symmetry.space_group_name_H-M   'P 1'
#
loop_
_entity.id
_entity.type
_entity.pdbx_description
1 polymer ?
#
loop_
_entity_poly.entity_id
_entity_poly.type
_entity_poly.pdbx_seq_one_letter_code
_entity_poly.pdbx_strand_id
1 'polypeptide(L)'
;MLKEVHNPRQISGEPRRRWFSSGEMDLVVWVSEANEPLGFQLCYDKHLHEKAITLRPGSAQAQHMAVDNGEVSAMRHKASPILVPDGDIDPVTIVHAFRDEAGLLPSDIVDYVASALTRAF
;
A
#
# COMPACT_ATOMS: atom_id res chain seq x y z
N MET A 1 5.39 10.65 -9.24
CA MET A 1 5.10 9.47 -10.08
C MET A 1 5.81 8.24 -9.53
N LEU A 2 5.05 7.21 -9.18
CA LEU A 2 5.53 5.89 -8.79
C LEU A 2 6.23 5.20 -9.97
N LYS A 3 7.39 4.60 -9.70
CA LYS A 3 8.20 3.84 -10.68
C LYS A 3 8.56 2.48 -10.13
N GLU A 4 8.52 1.45 -10.97
CA GLU A 4 8.86 0.10 -10.57
C GLU A 4 10.34 -0.01 -10.18
N VAL A 5 10.59 -0.54 -8.99
CA VAL A 5 11.91 -0.92 -8.51
C VAL A 5 12.20 -2.31 -9.07
N HIS A 6 13.23 -2.42 -9.91
CA HIS A 6 13.60 -3.71 -10.49
C HIS A 6 14.25 -4.64 -9.45
N ASN A 7 13.92 -5.94 -9.54
CA ASN A 7 14.41 -6.99 -8.65
C ASN A 7 14.26 -6.66 -7.15
N PRO A 8 13.05 -6.30 -6.68
CA PRO A 8 12.85 -6.03 -5.26
C PRO A 8 13.03 -7.35 -4.49
N ARG A 9 13.48 -7.25 -3.23
CA ARG A 9 13.60 -8.40 -2.34
C ARG A 9 12.31 -9.22 -2.38
N GLN A 10 12.42 -10.53 -2.48
CA GLN A 10 11.30 -11.46 -2.33
C GLN A 10 11.38 -12.14 -0.96
N ILE A 11 10.24 -12.60 -0.42
CA ILE A 11 10.18 -13.35 0.83
C ILE A 11 9.74 -14.77 0.49
N SER A 12 10.51 -15.75 0.95
CA SER A 12 10.17 -17.17 0.75
C SER A 12 8.85 -17.49 1.46
N GLY A 13 7.94 -18.15 0.75
CA GLY A 13 6.60 -18.49 1.25
C GLY A 13 5.55 -17.39 1.09
N GLU A 14 5.91 -16.20 0.60
CA GLU A 14 4.95 -15.16 0.20
C GLU A 14 4.74 -15.14 -1.32
N PRO A 15 3.58 -14.65 -1.81
CA PRO A 15 3.41 -14.36 -3.23
C PRO A 15 4.45 -13.37 -3.73
N ARG A 16 4.73 -13.40 -5.03
CA ARG A 16 5.70 -12.52 -5.67
C ARG A 16 5.32 -11.06 -5.45
N ARG A 17 6.30 -10.21 -5.18
CA ARG A 17 6.10 -8.78 -4.94
C ARG A 17 6.62 -7.94 -6.08
N ARG A 18 5.80 -6.99 -6.52
CA ARG A 18 6.22 -5.83 -7.30
C ARG A 18 6.28 -4.63 -6.38
N TRP A 19 7.31 -3.81 -6.51
CA TRP A 19 7.48 -2.62 -5.69
C TRP A 19 7.59 -1.42 -6.62
N PHE A 20 6.78 -0.40 -6.34
CA PHE A 20 6.82 0.91 -6.98
C PHE A 20 7.12 1.97 -5.93
N SER A 21 7.98 2.93 -6.25
CA SER A 21 8.42 3.95 -5.31
C SER A 21 8.44 5.33 -5.96
N SER A 22 8.15 6.36 -5.16
CA SER A 22 8.34 7.78 -5.46
C SER A 22 8.77 8.53 -4.20
N GLY A 23 8.98 9.85 -4.34
CA GLY A 23 9.23 10.73 -3.19
C GLY A 23 8.08 10.72 -2.19
N GLU A 24 6.84 10.62 -2.68
CA GLU A 24 5.62 10.75 -1.86
C GLU A 24 5.10 9.40 -1.34
N MET A 25 5.28 8.32 -2.11
CA MET A 25 4.60 7.04 -1.85
C MET A 25 5.48 5.82 -2.12
N ASP A 26 5.20 4.73 -1.40
CA ASP A 26 5.68 3.39 -1.72
C ASP A 26 4.48 2.47 -1.90
N LEU A 27 4.45 1.72 -2.99
CA LEU A 27 3.44 0.70 -3.25
C LEU A 27 4.13 -0.65 -3.42
N VAL A 28 3.79 -1.59 -2.55
CA VAL A 28 4.13 -3.00 -2.73
C VAL A 28 2.87 -3.76 -3.12
N VAL A 29 2.91 -4.51 -4.21
CA VAL A 29 1.80 -5.33 -4.69
C VAL A 29 2.22 -6.80 -4.66
N TRP A 30 1.48 -7.62 -3.92
CA TRP A 30 1.59 -9.07 -4.03
C TRP A 30 0.81 -9.51 -5.27
N VAL A 31 1.42 -10.33 -6.12
CA VAL A 31 0.82 -10.80 -7.37
C VAL A 31 0.86 -12.32 -7.49
N SER A 32 -0.10 -12.86 -8.25
CA SER A 32 -0.13 -14.27 -8.65
C SER A 32 0.97 -14.59 -9.65
N GLU A 33 1.11 -15.87 -10.00
CA GLU A 33 1.99 -16.31 -11.10
C GLU A 33 1.59 -15.70 -12.45
N ALA A 34 0.29 -15.39 -12.62
CA ALA A 34 -0.24 -14.71 -13.80
C ALA A 34 -0.10 -13.17 -13.74
N ASN A 35 0.62 -12.63 -12.75
CA ASN A 35 0.79 -11.19 -12.48
C ASN A 35 -0.46 -10.44 -12.00
N GLU A 36 -1.51 -11.15 -11.61
CA GLU A 36 -2.74 -10.53 -11.11
C GLU A 36 -2.54 -10.03 -9.67
N PRO A 37 -3.03 -8.82 -9.31
CA PRO A 37 -2.95 -8.31 -7.94
C PRO A 37 -3.72 -9.18 -6.94
N LEU A 38 -3.04 -9.61 -5.88
CA LEU A 38 -3.62 -10.40 -4.79
C LEU A 38 -3.82 -9.58 -3.51
N GLY A 39 -3.05 -8.52 -3.35
CA GLY A 39 -3.07 -7.61 -2.21
C GLY A 39 -2.03 -6.51 -2.39
N PHE A 40 -2.02 -5.53 -1.50
CA PHE A 40 -1.05 -4.44 -1.56
C PHE A 40 -0.76 -3.85 -0.18
N GLN A 41 0.35 -3.12 -0.11
CA GLN A 41 0.67 -2.18 0.94
C GLN A 41 1.02 -0.84 0.29
N LEU A 42 0.30 0.21 0.65
CA LEU A 42 0.55 1.59 0.24
C LEU A 42 1.04 2.39 1.44
N CYS A 43 2.28 2.85 1.40
CA CYS A 43 2.82 3.84 2.34
C CYS A 43 2.72 5.24 1.73
N TYR A 44 2.25 6.20 2.52
CA TYR A 44 2.05 7.60 2.12
C TYR A 44 2.35 8.54 3.29
N ASP A 45 2.28 9.86 3.06
CA ASP A 45 2.66 10.89 4.05
C ASP A 45 4.12 10.75 4.54
N LYS A 46 5.03 10.23 3.70
CA LYS A 46 6.44 9.90 4.06
C LYS A 46 7.21 11.04 4.73
N HIS A 47 6.88 12.29 4.40
CA HIS A 47 7.58 13.47 4.90
C HIS A 47 6.94 14.10 6.15
N LEU A 48 5.77 13.61 6.57
CA LEU A 48 5.02 14.15 7.71
C LEU A 48 4.82 13.04 8.76
N HIS A 49 3.73 12.30 8.62
CA HIS A 49 3.35 11.20 9.50
C HIS A 49 3.11 9.98 8.62
N GLU A 50 4.17 9.23 8.36
CA GLU A 50 4.07 8.09 7.44
C GLU A 50 3.00 7.11 7.93
N LYS A 51 2.14 6.71 7.00
CA LYS A 51 1.03 5.80 7.24
C LYS A 51 1.05 4.72 6.18
N ALA A 52 0.55 3.54 6.54
CA ALA A 52 0.42 2.40 5.65
C ALA A 52 -1.02 1.91 5.60
N ILE A 53 -1.54 1.69 4.39
CA ILE A 53 -2.76 0.92 4.15
C ILE A 53 -2.37 -0.43 3.57
N THR A 54 -2.77 -1.52 4.22
CA THR A 54 -2.41 -2.88 3.82
C THR A 54 -3.65 -3.74 3.60
N LEU A 55 -3.82 -4.26 2.39
CA LEU A 55 -4.74 -5.34 2.06
C LEU A 55 -3.93 -6.61 1.81
N ARG A 56 -3.97 -7.57 2.74
CA ARG A 56 -3.22 -8.83 2.63
C ARG A 56 -3.89 -9.77 1.61
N PRO A 57 -3.10 -10.60 0.89
CA PRO A 57 -3.66 -11.67 0.04
C PRO A 57 -4.69 -12.51 0.78
N GLY A 58 -5.86 -12.69 0.16
CA GLY A 58 -6.99 -13.46 0.72
C GLY A 58 -7.78 -12.76 1.83
N SER A 59 -7.45 -11.51 2.18
CA SER A 59 -8.22 -10.72 3.15
C SER A 59 -9.28 -9.85 2.47
N ALA A 60 -10.45 -9.72 3.11
CA ALA A 60 -11.53 -8.86 2.62
C ALA A 60 -11.42 -7.40 3.12
N GLN A 61 -10.66 -7.15 4.19
CA GLN A 61 -10.56 -5.86 4.86
C GLN A 61 -9.13 -5.34 4.84
N ALA A 62 -8.96 -4.06 4.56
CA ALA A 62 -7.69 -3.37 4.64
C ALA A 62 -7.42 -2.91 6.08
N GLN A 63 -6.14 -2.83 6.44
CA GLN A 63 -5.66 -2.31 7.71
C GLN A 63 -4.98 -0.96 7.46
N HIS A 64 -5.28 0.05 8.28
CA HIS A 64 -4.59 1.34 8.26
C HIS A 64 -3.78 1.51 9.54
N MET A 65 -2.50 1.84 9.38
CA MET A 65 -1.53 1.85 10.48
C MET A 65 -0.59 3.05 10.33
N ALA A 66 -0.23 3.70 11.43
CA ALA A 66 0.90 4.64 11.44
C ALA A 66 2.22 3.86 11.38
N VAL A 67 3.18 4.38 10.63
CA VAL A 67 4.55 3.87 10.57
C VAL A 67 5.38 4.66 11.59
N ASP A 68 6.03 3.96 12.51
CA ASP A 68 6.97 4.56 13.47
C ASP A 68 8.38 4.44 12.89
N ASN A 69 9.11 5.56 12.81
CA ASN A 69 10.42 5.67 12.14
C ASN A 69 11.56 5.01 12.93
N GLY A 70 11.25 4.20 13.96
CA GLY A 70 12.22 3.45 14.75
C GLY A 70 12.74 2.20 14.03
N GLU A 71 13.77 2.39 13.20
CA GLU A 71 14.60 1.36 12.53
C GLU A 71 13.87 0.32 11.66
N VAL A 72 14.31 0.25 10.40
CA VAL A 72 13.97 -0.71 9.34
C VAL A 72 13.77 -2.14 9.88
N SER A 73 12.57 -2.46 10.34
CA SER A 73 12.22 -3.78 10.84
C SER A 73 11.01 -4.29 10.08
N ALA A 74 11.32 -5.15 9.12
CA ALA A 74 10.36 -5.99 8.42
C ALA A 74 9.40 -6.63 9.44
N MET A 75 8.11 -6.43 9.23
CA MET A 75 7.03 -7.13 9.94
C MET A 75 7.07 -7.01 11.47
N ARG A 76 6.69 -5.86 12.02
CA ARG A 76 6.05 -5.84 13.34
C ARG A 76 4.56 -5.57 13.18
N HIS A 77 3.79 -6.65 13.31
CA HIS A 77 2.37 -6.58 13.62
C HIS A 77 2.21 -5.84 14.95
N LYS A 78 1.76 -4.59 14.91
CA LYS A 78 1.16 -3.94 16.08
C LYS A 78 -0.14 -3.26 15.69
N ALA A 79 -1.20 -3.93 16.13
CA ALA A 79 -2.51 -3.40 16.48
C ALA A 79 -3.59 -3.42 15.41
N SER A 80 -4.76 -3.81 15.92
CA SER A 80 -6.10 -3.83 15.37
C SER A 80 -6.46 -2.55 14.59
N PRO A 81 -7.44 -2.59 13.68
CA PRO A 81 -7.98 -1.40 13.05
C PRO A 81 -8.38 -0.42 14.16
N ILE A 82 -7.79 0.77 14.17
CA ILE A 82 -8.20 1.80 15.12
C ILE A 82 -9.07 2.80 14.38
N LEU A 83 -10.34 2.87 14.77
CA LEU A 83 -11.13 4.09 14.68
C LEU A 83 -10.55 5.04 15.75
N VAL A 84 -9.51 5.80 15.41
CA VAL A 84 -8.97 6.85 16.29
C VAL A 84 -9.69 8.15 15.94
N PRO A 85 -10.28 8.87 16.91
CA PRO A 85 -10.67 10.25 16.71
C PRO A 85 -9.41 11.12 16.81
N ASP A 86 -8.61 11.16 15.74
CA ASP A 86 -7.61 12.21 15.54
C ASP A 86 -7.30 12.39 14.04
N GLY A 87 -8.28 12.97 13.34
CA GLY A 87 -8.23 13.29 11.92
C GLY A 87 -8.93 12.27 11.05
N ASP A 88 -9.98 12.72 10.35
CA ASP A 88 -10.70 11.89 9.39
C ASP A 88 -9.74 11.35 8.33
N ILE A 89 -9.71 10.02 8.16
CA ILE A 89 -9.16 9.44 6.95
C ILE A 89 -10.11 9.87 5.84
N ASP A 90 -9.64 10.75 4.96
CA ASP A 90 -10.36 11.11 3.75
C ASP A 90 -9.96 10.13 2.62
N PRO A 91 -10.78 9.11 2.33
CA PRO A 91 -10.46 8.11 1.32
C PRO A 91 -10.41 8.74 -0.07
N VAL A 92 -11.16 9.82 -0.29
CA VAL A 92 -11.18 10.57 -1.55
C VAL A 92 -9.79 11.17 -1.76
N THR A 93 -9.27 11.89 -0.76
CA THR A 93 -7.92 12.49 -0.84
C THR A 93 -6.84 11.44 -1.11
N ILE A 94 -6.86 10.28 -0.43
CA ILE A 94 -5.86 9.22 -0.62
C ILE A 94 -5.97 8.61 -2.02
N VAL A 95 -7.18 8.33 -2.51
CA VAL A 95 -7.38 7.78 -3.86
C VAL A 95 -6.92 8.77 -4.92
N HIS A 96 -7.23 10.06 -4.76
CA HIS A 96 -6.76 11.10 -5.67
C HIS A 96 -5.24 11.18 -5.70
N ALA A 97 -4.59 11.29 -4.53
CA ALA A 97 -3.14 11.34 -4.44
C ALA A 97 -2.47 10.08 -5.02
N PHE A 98 -3.05 8.89 -4.79
CA PHE A 98 -2.57 7.66 -5.41
C PHE A 98 -2.67 7.71 -6.94
N ARG A 99 -3.83 8.13 -7.48
CA ARG A 99 -4.04 8.24 -8.93
C ARG A 99 -3.08 9.25 -9.57
N ASP A 100 -2.83 10.37 -8.89
CA ASP A 100 -1.87 11.39 -9.33
C ASP A 100 -0.44 10.84 -9.36
N GLU A 101 -0.11 9.87 -8.52
CA GLU A 101 1.19 9.20 -8.52
C GLU A 101 1.28 7.99 -9.48
N ALA A 102 0.14 7.40 -9.86
CA ALA A 102 0.06 6.11 -10.56
C ALA A 102 0.24 6.17 -12.08
N GLY A 103 0.59 7.31 -12.67
CA GLY A 103 0.60 7.52 -14.13
C GLY A 103 1.50 6.59 -14.96
N LEU A 104 2.42 5.86 -14.33
CA LEU A 104 3.31 4.87 -14.98
C LEU A 104 3.01 3.42 -14.58
N LEU A 105 1.97 3.19 -13.77
CA LEU A 105 1.61 1.86 -13.29
C LEU A 105 0.74 1.13 -14.32
N PRO A 106 0.82 -0.21 -14.37
CA PRO A 106 -0.15 -1.04 -15.08
C PRO A 106 -1.59 -0.79 -14.60
N SER A 107 -2.54 -0.69 -15.54
CA SER A 107 -3.93 -0.30 -15.23
C SER A 107 -4.63 -1.26 -14.27
N ASP A 108 -4.33 -2.56 -14.37
CA ASP A 108 -4.85 -3.60 -13.46
C ASP A 108 -4.45 -3.34 -12.00
N ILE A 109 -3.20 -2.91 -11.76
CA ILE A 109 -2.73 -2.51 -10.43
C ILE A 109 -3.45 -1.24 -9.97
N VAL A 110 -3.57 -0.23 -10.85
CA VAL A 110 -4.25 1.03 -10.51
C VAL A 110 -5.70 0.79 -10.11
N ASP A 111 -6.43 0.03 -10.91
CA ASP A 111 -7.84 -0.27 -10.68
C ASP A 111 -8.03 -1.09 -9.40
N TYR A 112 -7.17 -2.09 -9.17
CA TYR A 112 -7.22 -2.91 -7.97
C TYR A 112 -6.99 -2.09 -6.69
N VAL A 113 -5.93 -1.28 -6.66
CA VAL A 113 -5.57 -0.48 -5.49
C VAL A 113 -6.60 0.61 -5.24
N ALA A 114 -7.02 1.37 -6.28
CA ALA A 114 -8.02 2.42 -6.14
C ALA A 114 -9.38 1.86 -5.66
N SER A 115 -9.83 0.74 -6.23
CA SER A 115 -11.06 0.06 -5.78
C SER A 115 -10.97 -0.36 -4.33
N ALA A 116 -9.83 -0.92 -3.90
CA ALA A 116 -9.64 -1.32 -2.51
C ALA A 116 -9.61 -0.14 -1.54
N LEU A 117 -8.96 0.97 -1.90
CA LEU A 117 -8.92 2.19 -1.09
C LEU A 117 -10.32 2.80 -0.92
N THR A 118 -11.15 2.80 -1.96
CA THR A 118 -12.55 3.27 -1.88
C THR A 118 -13.43 2.39 -0.99
N ARG A 119 -13.12 1.09 -0.86
CA ARG A 119 -13.90 0.16 -0.01
C ARG A 119 -13.40 0.07 1.43
N ALA A 120 -12.18 0.52 1.69
CA ALA A 120 -11.51 0.34 2.98
C ALA A 120 -12.10 1.23 4.09
N PHE A 121 -12.90 2.24 3.72
CA PHE A 121 -13.43 3.29 4.58
C PHE A 121 -14.86 3.63 4.18
#